data_AF-A0A970QAK8-F1
#
_entry.id   AF-A0A970QAK8-F1
#
_cell.length_a   1.000
_cell.length_b   1.000
_cell.length_c   1.000
_cell.angle_alpha   90.00
_cell.angle_beta   90.00
_cell.angle_gamma   90.00
#
_symmetry.space_group_name_H-M   'P 1'
#
loop_
_entity.id
_entity.type
_entity.pdbx_description
1 polymer ?
#
loop_
_entity_poly.entity_id
_entity_poly.type
_entity_poly.pdbx_seq_one_letter_code
_entity_poly.pdbx_strand_id
1 'polypeptide(L)'
;MQAAYENDITKGTNIGQTLFGPWDSIRRDQVVSMIVRGAKSLFPGMFKEPPVETGSYFAGVSEPHGANLRTAQYNGLLDGLLGMGTGWQNANATRGEVAKMLFNMLSLAPASPLSPESIANARRLGGTSHIGETLYFVIGAKLTTELEAQHVLERMGNEIHGLQFYFTVQKSDNFEGMEPGWWVVFEARRTSATGYDMDWYQRGFPDAIVVQATVRTSDPIPVYEDIVGGFD
;
A
#
# COMPACT_ATOMS: atom_id res chain seq x y z
N MET A 1 -19.65 7.39 10.43
CA MET A 1 -19.52 8.85 10.26
C MET A 1 -18.41 9.43 11.10
N GLN A 2 -18.37 9.22 12.42
CA GLN A 2 -17.34 9.78 13.31
C GLN A 2 -15.90 9.52 12.83
N ALA A 3 -15.52 8.25 12.63
CA ALA A 3 -14.17 7.91 12.16
C ALA A 3 -13.80 8.57 10.82
N ALA A 4 -14.74 8.68 9.88
CA ALA A 4 -14.50 9.33 8.59
C ALA A 4 -14.36 10.86 8.71
N TYR A 5 -15.04 11.48 9.67
CA TYR A 5 -14.88 12.90 9.98
C TYR A 5 -13.54 13.20 10.64
N GLU A 6 -13.13 12.38 11.62
CA GLU A 6 -11.85 12.52 12.31
C GLU A 6 -10.64 12.39 11.38
N ASN A 7 -10.79 11.64 10.28
CA ASN A 7 -9.77 11.46 9.25
C ASN A 7 -9.93 12.43 8.06
N ASP A 8 -10.75 13.49 8.20
CA ASP A 8 -11.06 14.48 7.16
C ASP A 8 -11.61 13.91 5.83
N ILE A 9 -12.07 12.66 5.83
CA ILE A 9 -12.67 12.02 4.65
C ILE A 9 -14.03 12.67 4.35
N THR A 10 -14.86 12.87 5.37
CA THR A 10 -16.19 13.50 5.27
C THR A 10 -16.26 14.77 6.08
N LYS A 11 -17.07 15.75 5.65
CA LYS A 11 -17.41 16.92 6.47
C LYS A 11 -18.92 17.11 6.54
N GLY A 12 -19.39 17.81 7.58
CA GLY A 12 -20.81 18.08 7.76
C GLY A 12 -21.36 19.12 6.77
N THR A 13 -22.69 19.20 6.69
CA THR A 13 -23.45 20.03 5.74
C THR A 13 -23.69 21.46 6.25
N ASN A 14 -23.54 21.71 7.54
CA ASN A 14 -23.67 23.02 8.18
C ASN A 14 -22.32 23.74 8.29
N ILE A 15 -22.33 25.05 8.59
CA ILE A 15 -21.08 25.85 8.77
C ILE A 15 -20.14 25.22 9.79
N GLY A 16 -20.67 24.66 10.89
CA GLY A 16 -19.87 23.98 11.92
C GLY A 16 -19.34 22.59 11.51
N GLN A 17 -19.72 22.07 10.34
CA GLN A 17 -19.31 20.76 9.82
C GLN A 17 -19.64 19.57 10.73
N THR A 18 -20.62 19.72 11.62
CA THR A 18 -21.04 18.73 12.63
C THR A 18 -22.35 18.02 12.31
N LEU A 19 -23.15 18.52 11.37
CA LEU A 19 -24.38 17.88 10.93
C LEU A 19 -24.13 17.04 9.67
N PHE A 20 -24.61 15.81 9.63
CA PHE A 20 -24.45 14.92 8.49
C PHE A 20 -25.80 14.45 7.95
N GLY A 21 -25.89 14.33 6.62
CA GLY A 21 -27.05 13.76 5.93
C GLY A 21 -26.75 12.36 5.38
N PRO A 22 -26.67 11.31 6.22
CA PRO A 22 -26.28 9.97 5.78
C PRO A 22 -27.28 9.31 4.82
N TRP A 23 -28.51 9.84 4.77
CA TRP A 23 -29.59 9.36 3.90
C TRP A 23 -29.72 10.18 2.62
N ASP A 24 -29.00 11.29 2.51
CA ASP A 24 -29.04 12.13 1.33
C ASP A 24 -28.23 11.49 0.20
N SER A 25 -28.67 11.71 -1.02
CA SER A 25 -27.87 11.33 -2.19
C SER A 25 -26.59 12.16 -2.22
N ILE A 26 -25.46 11.49 -2.40
CA ILE A 26 -24.16 12.15 -2.49
C ILE A 26 -23.87 12.58 -3.93
N ARG A 27 -23.36 13.80 -4.11
CA ARG A 27 -22.95 14.31 -5.42
C ARG A 27 -21.56 13.82 -5.82
N ARG A 28 -21.28 13.82 -7.12
CA ARG A 28 -19.99 13.39 -7.68
C ARG A 28 -18.81 14.18 -7.11
N ASP A 29 -18.92 15.50 -6.94
CA ASP A 29 -17.86 16.35 -6.36
C ASP A 29 -17.52 15.96 -4.91
N GLN A 30 -18.53 15.60 -4.12
CA GLN A 30 -18.39 15.15 -2.74
C GLN A 30 -17.72 13.79 -2.68
N VAL A 31 -18.14 12.83 -3.52
CA VAL A 31 -17.49 11.50 -3.62
C VAL A 31 -16.01 11.65 -3.98
N VAL A 32 -15.71 12.42 -5.02
CA VAL A 32 -14.31 12.65 -5.44
C VAL A 32 -13.51 13.28 -4.31
N SER A 33 -14.08 14.25 -3.61
CA SER A 33 -13.41 14.86 -2.45
C SER A 33 -13.16 13.88 -1.32
N MET A 34 -14.09 12.97 -1.04
CA MET A 34 -13.91 11.92 -0.03
C MET A 34 -12.77 10.97 -0.42
N ILE A 35 -12.78 10.50 -1.67
CA ILE A 35 -11.75 9.58 -2.17
C ILE A 35 -10.37 10.25 -2.17
N VAL A 36 -10.26 11.48 -2.70
CA VAL A 36 -8.98 12.18 -2.77
C VAL A 36 -8.40 12.45 -1.38
N ARG A 37 -9.23 12.88 -0.41
CA ARG A 37 -8.76 13.11 0.97
C ARG A 37 -8.34 11.82 1.67
N GLY A 38 -9.16 10.77 1.57
CA GLY A 38 -8.81 9.46 2.12
C GLY A 38 -7.53 8.90 1.52
N ALA A 39 -7.37 8.98 0.20
CA ALA A 39 -6.17 8.53 -0.50
C ALA A 39 -4.92 9.37 -0.15
N LYS A 40 -5.01 10.70 -0.07
CA LYS A 40 -3.88 11.55 0.39
C LYS A 40 -3.46 11.23 1.82
N SER A 41 -4.42 10.87 2.68
CA SER A 41 -4.15 10.47 4.07
C SER A 41 -3.50 9.08 4.17
N LEU A 42 -4.01 8.09 3.42
CA LEU A 42 -3.50 6.71 3.44
C LEU A 42 -2.19 6.55 2.67
N PHE A 43 -2.02 7.27 1.57
CA PHE A 43 -0.90 7.15 0.64
C PHE A 43 -0.32 8.53 0.33
N PRO A 44 0.46 9.12 1.27
CA PRO A 44 1.12 10.39 1.02
C PRO A 44 1.95 10.36 -0.28
N GLY A 45 1.76 11.34 -1.16
CA GLY A 45 2.44 11.42 -2.45
C GLY A 45 1.83 10.60 -3.60
N MET A 46 0.75 9.85 -3.36
CA MET A 46 0.05 9.08 -4.40
C MET A 46 -0.44 9.97 -5.56
N PHE A 47 -0.96 11.15 -5.25
CA PHE A 47 -1.39 12.10 -6.28
C PHE A 47 -0.33 13.15 -6.52
N LYS A 48 -0.01 13.36 -7.80
CA LYS A 48 0.77 14.49 -8.28
C LYS A 48 -0.10 15.74 -8.30
N GLU A 49 0.50 16.89 -8.00
CA GLU A 49 -0.21 18.16 -8.06
C GLU A 49 -0.45 18.57 -9.54
N PRO A 50 -1.67 19.00 -9.91
CA PRO A 50 -1.98 19.42 -11.26
C PRO A 50 -1.24 20.73 -11.61
N PRO A 51 -0.59 20.83 -12.79
CA PRO A 51 -0.01 22.08 -13.26
C PRO A 51 -1.07 23.17 -13.45
N VAL A 52 -0.69 24.42 -13.18
CA VAL A 52 -1.56 25.61 -13.26
C VAL A 52 -2.21 25.79 -14.64
N GLU A 53 -1.55 25.33 -15.71
CA GLU A 53 -2.00 25.51 -17.10
C GLU A 53 -2.83 24.37 -17.67
N THR A 54 -3.24 23.40 -16.84
CA THR A 54 -4.06 22.29 -17.34
C THR A 54 -5.50 22.73 -17.63
N GLY A 55 -5.97 22.44 -18.85
CA GLY A 55 -7.36 22.59 -19.27
C GLY A 55 -8.28 21.60 -18.54
N SER A 56 -8.50 21.82 -17.25
CA SER A 56 -9.36 21.00 -16.42
C SER A 56 -10.83 21.30 -16.71
N TYR A 57 -11.64 20.26 -16.86
CA TYR A 57 -13.11 20.38 -16.95
C TYR A 57 -13.72 20.96 -15.66
N PHE A 58 -12.94 20.98 -14.57
CA PHE A 58 -13.33 21.42 -13.24
C PHE A 58 -12.68 22.75 -12.83
N ALA A 59 -12.06 23.49 -13.77
CA ALA A 59 -11.39 24.76 -13.47
C ALA A 59 -12.33 25.80 -12.80
N GLY A 60 -13.60 25.83 -13.21
CA GLY A 60 -14.62 26.75 -12.66
C GLY A 60 -15.35 26.24 -11.41
N VAL A 61 -14.99 25.08 -10.86
CA VAL A 61 -15.65 24.53 -9.66
C VAL A 61 -15.06 25.16 -8.42
N SER A 62 -15.92 25.74 -7.58
CA SER A 62 -15.52 26.39 -6.33
C SER A 62 -15.04 25.39 -5.28
N GLU A 63 -14.29 25.90 -4.32
CA GLU A 63 -13.96 25.16 -3.11
C GLU A 63 -15.23 24.87 -2.27
N PRO A 64 -15.27 23.77 -1.51
CA PRO A 64 -14.13 22.92 -1.12
C PRO A 64 -13.84 21.71 -2.05
N HIS A 65 -14.54 21.59 -3.18
CA HIS A 65 -14.45 20.39 -4.01
C HIS A 65 -13.60 20.57 -5.27
N GLY A 66 -13.42 21.82 -5.74
CA GLY A 66 -12.69 22.14 -6.96
C GLY A 66 -11.28 21.56 -7.00
N ALA A 67 -10.47 21.78 -5.98
CA ALA A 67 -9.09 21.28 -5.93
C ALA A 67 -9.01 19.75 -6.01
N ASN A 68 -9.92 19.05 -5.32
CA ASN A 68 -9.97 17.59 -5.34
C ASN A 68 -10.37 17.06 -6.73
N LEU A 69 -11.32 17.70 -7.40
CA LEU A 69 -11.72 17.32 -8.77
C LEU A 69 -10.57 17.50 -9.76
N ARG A 70 -9.83 18.61 -9.68
CA ARG A 70 -8.64 18.85 -10.53
C ARG A 70 -7.55 17.82 -10.26
N THR A 71 -7.30 17.50 -9.00
CA THR A 71 -6.35 16.45 -8.59
C THR A 71 -6.77 15.08 -9.16
N ALA A 72 -8.05 14.73 -9.02
CA ALA A 72 -8.60 13.48 -9.51
C ALA A 72 -8.49 13.35 -11.04
N GLN A 73 -8.84 14.41 -11.78
CA GLN A 73 -8.70 14.44 -13.24
C GLN A 73 -7.25 14.25 -13.66
N TYR A 74 -6.33 15.01 -13.09
CA TYR A 74 -4.92 15.00 -13.50
C TYR A 74 -4.23 13.65 -13.25
N ASN A 75 -4.63 12.94 -12.19
CA ASN A 75 -4.05 11.66 -11.82
C ASN A 75 -4.81 10.46 -12.41
N GLY A 76 -5.76 10.67 -13.33
CA GLY A 76 -6.51 9.59 -13.98
C GLY A 76 -7.52 8.86 -13.10
N LEU A 77 -7.84 9.40 -11.90
CA LEU A 77 -8.83 8.79 -11.00
C LEU A 77 -10.21 8.71 -11.66
N LEU A 78 -10.52 9.64 -12.58
CA LEU A 78 -11.80 9.76 -13.24
C LEU A 78 -11.87 9.03 -14.60
N ASP A 79 -10.81 8.33 -14.99
CA ASP A 79 -10.69 7.75 -16.32
C ASP A 79 -11.73 6.63 -16.54
N GLY A 80 -12.36 6.68 -17.71
CA GLY A 80 -13.41 5.73 -18.10
C GLY A 80 -14.78 5.99 -17.48
N LEU A 81 -14.97 7.08 -16.71
CA LEU A 81 -16.28 7.50 -16.24
C LEU A 81 -17.01 8.35 -17.29
N LEU A 82 -18.22 7.91 -17.65
CA LEU A 82 -19.09 8.68 -18.54
C LEU A 82 -19.59 9.94 -17.83
N GLY A 83 -19.52 11.09 -18.53
CA GLY A 83 -20.04 12.36 -18.01
C GLY A 83 -19.16 13.06 -16.98
N MET A 84 -17.89 12.65 -16.84
CA MET A 84 -16.86 13.35 -16.04
C MET A 84 -15.87 14.16 -16.91
N GLY A 85 -16.21 14.39 -18.18
CA GLY A 85 -15.40 15.12 -19.17
C GLY A 85 -16.01 16.46 -19.59
N THR A 86 -15.82 16.85 -20.85
CA THR A 86 -16.49 18.01 -21.44
C THR A 86 -18.00 17.92 -21.26
N GLY A 87 -18.62 18.93 -20.64
CA GLY A 87 -20.05 18.93 -20.33
C GLY A 87 -20.44 18.20 -19.05
N TRP A 88 -19.48 17.95 -18.14
CA TRP A 88 -19.76 17.37 -16.83
C TRP A 88 -20.87 18.13 -16.10
N GLN A 89 -21.62 17.40 -15.28
CA GLN A 89 -22.63 17.96 -14.38
C GLN A 89 -22.43 17.38 -12.97
N ASN A 90 -22.68 18.21 -11.96
CA ASN A 90 -22.58 17.81 -10.56
C ASN A 90 -23.82 17.04 -10.07
N ALA A 91 -24.18 15.99 -10.81
CA ALA A 91 -25.27 15.10 -10.48
C ALA A 91 -24.93 14.21 -9.27
N ASN A 92 -25.95 13.54 -8.75
CA ASN A 92 -25.77 12.49 -7.76
C ASN A 92 -24.91 11.36 -8.33
N ALA A 93 -23.95 10.88 -7.55
CA ALA A 93 -23.07 9.79 -7.96
C ALA A 93 -23.83 8.47 -7.95
N THR A 94 -23.69 7.68 -9.00
CA THR A 94 -24.23 6.31 -9.01
C THR A 94 -23.29 5.35 -8.29
N ARG A 95 -23.81 4.22 -7.81
CA ARG A 95 -22.99 3.15 -7.22
C ARG A 95 -21.89 2.66 -8.18
N GLY A 96 -22.20 2.59 -9.48
CA GLY A 96 -21.23 2.19 -10.50
C GLY A 96 -20.10 3.20 -10.68
N GLU A 97 -20.41 4.50 -10.64
CA GLU A 97 -19.39 5.56 -10.68
C GLU A 97 -18.48 5.51 -9.47
N VAL A 98 -19.05 5.40 -8.27
CA VAL A 98 -18.28 5.27 -7.02
C VAL A 98 -17.38 4.03 -7.08
N ALA A 99 -17.90 2.88 -7.51
CA ALA A 99 -17.13 1.66 -7.61
C ALA A 99 -15.96 1.79 -8.61
N LYS A 100 -16.19 2.42 -9.76
CA LYS A 100 -15.16 2.66 -10.77
C LYS A 100 -14.09 3.64 -10.27
N MET A 101 -14.47 4.70 -9.55
CA MET A 101 -13.51 5.61 -8.91
C MET A 101 -12.64 4.88 -7.88
N LEU A 102 -13.23 4.04 -7.03
CA LEU A 102 -12.48 3.24 -6.05
C LEU A 102 -11.56 2.22 -6.74
N PHE A 103 -12.00 1.59 -7.83
CA PHE A 103 -11.17 0.69 -8.63
C PHE A 103 -9.97 1.41 -9.27
N ASN A 104 -10.20 2.59 -9.85
CA ASN A 104 -9.12 3.42 -10.39
C ASN A 104 -8.15 3.83 -9.28
N MET A 105 -8.65 4.20 -8.10
CA MET A 105 -7.81 4.48 -6.92
C MET A 105 -6.92 3.27 -6.57
N LEU A 106 -7.46 2.04 -6.52
CA LEU A 106 -6.66 0.85 -6.25
C LEU A 106 -5.55 0.62 -7.28
N SER A 107 -5.79 0.99 -8.54
CA SER A 107 -4.80 0.88 -9.62
C SER A 107 -3.71 1.95 -9.53
N LEU A 108 -4.04 3.11 -8.96
CA LEU A 108 -3.12 4.23 -8.73
C LEU A 108 -2.35 4.10 -7.40
N ALA A 109 -2.93 3.38 -6.44
CA ALA A 109 -2.35 3.27 -5.11
C ALA A 109 -1.00 2.56 -5.22
N PRO A 110 0.04 3.04 -4.50
CA PRO A 110 1.25 2.26 -4.35
C PRO A 110 0.90 0.92 -3.69
N ALA A 111 1.78 -0.06 -3.83
CA ALA A 111 1.75 -1.24 -2.96
C ALA A 111 1.49 -0.79 -1.51
N SER A 112 0.49 -1.39 -0.85
CA SER A 112 0.14 -1.09 0.55
C SER A 112 1.42 -0.97 1.36
N PRO A 113 1.69 0.19 2.00
CA PRO A 113 2.94 0.39 2.69
C PRO A 113 3.02 -0.60 3.85
N LEU A 114 4.23 -1.06 4.12
CA LEU A 114 4.52 -1.92 5.26
C LEU A 114 4.07 -1.21 6.57
N SER A 115 3.44 -1.92 7.50
CA SER A 115 3.01 -1.31 8.77
C SER A 115 4.20 -0.78 9.58
N PRO A 116 4.00 0.24 10.44
CA PRO A 116 5.05 0.73 11.33
C PRO A 116 5.68 -0.37 12.20
N GLU A 117 4.89 -1.37 12.60
CA GLU A 117 5.34 -2.51 13.39
C GLU A 117 6.30 -3.40 12.61
N SER A 118 5.93 -3.80 11.38
CA SER A 118 6.80 -4.57 10.50
C SER A 118 8.07 -3.79 10.12
N ILE A 119 7.96 -2.48 9.88
CA ILE A 119 9.13 -1.60 9.67
C ILE A 119 10.04 -1.60 10.89
N ALA A 120 9.48 -1.45 12.10
CA ALA A 120 10.24 -1.44 13.34
C ALA A 120 10.91 -2.79 13.58
N ASN A 121 10.21 -3.90 13.32
CA ASN A 121 10.78 -5.24 13.42
C ASN A 121 11.96 -5.42 12.44
N ALA A 122 11.78 -5.09 11.17
CA ALA A 122 12.84 -5.18 10.17
C ALA A 122 14.08 -4.35 10.55
N ARG A 123 13.90 -3.13 11.07
CA ARG A 123 15.01 -2.31 11.59
C ARG A 123 15.69 -2.91 12.82
N ARG A 124 14.91 -3.49 13.74
CA ARG A 124 15.45 -4.18 14.93
C ARG A 124 16.34 -5.36 14.55
N LEU A 125 16.04 -6.02 13.43
CA LEU A 125 16.87 -7.07 12.85
C LEU A 125 18.08 -6.54 12.06
N GLY A 126 18.32 -5.23 12.02
CA GLY A 126 19.43 -4.62 11.28
C GLY A 126 19.10 -4.26 9.82
N GLY A 127 17.83 -4.29 9.41
CA GLY A 127 17.44 -4.02 8.04
C GLY A 127 17.73 -2.60 7.57
N THR A 128 18.23 -2.49 6.33
CA THR A 128 18.49 -1.23 5.64
C THR A 128 17.83 -1.22 4.26
N SER A 129 17.88 -0.09 3.55
CA SER A 129 17.33 -0.02 2.18
C SER A 129 18.29 -0.70 1.20
N HIS A 130 17.75 -1.59 0.37
CA HIS A 130 18.49 -2.31 -0.68
C HIS A 130 17.90 -2.07 -2.07
N ILE A 131 17.22 -0.92 -2.28
CA ILE A 131 16.58 -0.60 -3.56
C ILE A 131 17.53 -0.76 -4.75
N GLY A 132 17.09 -1.48 -5.77
CA GLY A 132 17.87 -1.80 -6.96
C GLY A 132 18.84 -2.97 -6.81
N GLU A 133 19.08 -3.49 -5.61
CA GLU A 133 19.87 -4.72 -5.42
C GLU A 133 19.04 -5.96 -5.78
N THR A 134 19.69 -6.95 -6.40
CA THR A 134 19.13 -8.28 -6.61
C THR A 134 19.62 -9.20 -5.50
N LEU A 135 18.67 -9.76 -4.74
CA LEU A 135 18.93 -10.64 -3.60
C LEU A 135 18.25 -12.00 -3.80
N TYR A 136 18.62 -12.96 -2.97
CA TYR A 136 17.94 -14.25 -2.84
C TYR A 136 17.04 -14.22 -1.62
N PHE A 137 15.76 -14.54 -1.83
CA PHE A 137 14.75 -14.52 -0.79
C PHE A 137 14.31 -15.94 -0.50
N VAL A 138 14.53 -16.41 0.72
CA VAL A 138 13.92 -17.64 1.22
C VAL A 138 12.50 -17.28 1.65
N ILE A 139 11.52 -17.59 0.81
CA ILE A 139 10.10 -17.35 1.10
C ILE A 139 9.58 -18.50 1.93
N GLY A 140 9.30 -18.26 3.20
CA GLY A 140 8.72 -19.24 4.11
C GLY A 140 7.21 -19.38 3.94
N ALA A 141 6.51 -18.27 3.68
CA ALA A 141 5.06 -18.29 3.48
C ALA A 141 4.59 -17.17 2.53
N LYS A 142 3.47 -17.43 1.83
CA LYS A 142 2.72 -16.46 1.01
C LYS A 142 1.30 -16.33 1.57
N LEU A 143 0.90 -15.12 1.95
CA LEU A 143 -0.34 -14.79 2.67
C LEU A 143 -1.10 -13.66 1.97
N THR A 144 -2.35 -13.45 2.35
CA THR A 144 -3.21 -12.43 1.72
C THR A 144 -3.17 -11.08 2.44
N THR A 145 -2.76 -11.05 3.70
CA THR A 145 -2.67 -9.84 4.51
C THR A 145 -1.36 -9.77 5.31
N GLU A 146 -0.96 -8.55 5.68
CA GLU A 146 0.20 -8.33 6.55
C GLU A 146 0.01 -8.98 7.92
N LEU A 147 -1.18 -8.85 8.51
CA LEU A 147 -1.50 -9.40 9.83
C LEU A 147 -1.36 -10.93 9.86
N GLU A 148 -1.80 -11.63 8.82
CA GLU A 148 -1.59 -13.07 8.69
C GLU A 148 -0.09 -13.41 8.63
N ALA A 149 0.69 -12.66 7.86
CA ALA A 149 2.13 -12.85 7.76
C ALA A 149 2.85 -12.57 9.09
N GLN A 150 2.45 -11.55 9.84
CA GLN A 150 2.95 -11.25 11.18
C GLN A 150 2.66 -12.39 12.16
N HIS A 151 1.41 -12.89 12.21
CA HIS A 151 1.08 -14.04 13.06
C HIS A 151 1.85 -15.31 12.69
N VAL A 152 2.11 -15.54 11.40
CA VAL A 152 2.95 -16.66 10.95
C VAL A 152 4.39 -16.49 11.46
N LEU A 153 4.96 -15.29 11.33
CA LEU A 153 6.30 -14.97 11.83
C LEU A 153 6.42 -15.13 13.35
N GLU A 154 5.41 -14.71 14.11
CA GLU A 154 5.38 -14.86 15.57
C GLU A 154 5.28 -16.31 16.03
N ARG A 155 4.40 -17.11 15.41
CA ARG A 155 4.28 -18.54 15.73
C ARG A 155 5.59 -19.28 15.48
N MET A 156 6.24 -18.98 14.36
CA MET A 156 7.55 -19.51 13.99
C MET A 156 8.61 -19.31 15.07
N GLY A 157 8.63 -18.11 15.68
CA GLY A 157 9.58 -17.80 16.75
C GLY A 157 9.43 -18.67 18.00
N ASN A 158 8.21 -19.15 18.26
CA ASN A 158 7.91 -20.02 19.39
C ASN A 158 8.19 -21.50 19.10
N GLU A 159 8.10 -21.93 17.84
CA GLU A 159 8.21 -23.35 17.46
C GLU A 159 9.64 -23.78 17.11
N ILE A 160 10.45 -22.87 16.54
CA ILE A 160 11.84 -23.17 16.17
C ILE A 160 12.75 -22.06 16.69
N HIS A 161 13.22 -22.26 17.92
CA HIS A 161 14.17 -21.37 18.59
C HIS A 161 15.33 -21.01 17.66
N GLY A 162 15.40 -19.74 17.24
CA GLY A 162 16.49 -19.20 16.41
C GLY A 162 16.10 -18.74 15.00
N LEU A 163 15.00 -19.21 14.41
CA LEU A 163 14.61 -18.84 13.03
C LEU A 163 14.09 -17.39 12.91
N GLN A 164 13.42 -16.90 13.95
CA GLN A 164 12.82 -15.56 14.01
C GLN A 164 13.80 -14.39 13.84
N PHE A 165 15.12 -14.62 14.00
CA PHE A 165 16.10 -13.55 13.98
C PHE A 165 16.43 -13.03 12.58
N TYR A 166 15.95 -13.71 11.53
CA TYR A 166 16.31 -13.38 10.15
C TYR A 166 15.10 -13.17 9.23
N PHE A 167 13.90 -13.55 9.68
CA PHE A 167 12.68 -13.41 8.89
C PHE A 167 11.96 -12.09 9.16
N THR A 168 11.44 -11.49 8.10
CA THR A 168 10.57 -10.32 8.17
C THR A 168 9.39 -10.47 7.20
N VAL A 169 8.48 -9.49 7.21
CA VAL A 169 7.31 -9.43 6.34
C VAL A 169 7.50 -8.35 5.28
N GLN A 170 7.08 -8.62 4.04
CA GLN A 170 7.00 -7.61 2.98
C GLN A 170 5.93 -7.96 1.95
N LYS A 171 5.45 -6.97 1.19
CA LYS A 171 4.57 -7.21 0.04
C LYS A 171 5.38 -7.65 -1.17
N SER A 172 4.95 -8.69 -1.88
CA SER A 172 5.65 -9.24 -3.05
C SER A 172 5.78 -8.23 -4.20
N ASP A 173 4.84 -7.28 -4.30
CA ASP A 173 4.87 -6.14 -5.22
C ASP A 173 6.14 -5.28 -5.10
N ASN A 174 6.82 -5.33 -3.95
CA ASN A 174 8.06 -4.61 -3.69
C ASN A 174 9.30 -5.32 -4.28
N PHE A 175 9.12 -6.43 -5.01
CA PHE A 175 10.20 -7.21 -5.58
C PHE A 175 9.94 -7.55 -7.06
N GLU A 176 10.86 -7.15 -7.94
CA GLU A 176 10.87 -7.57 -9.33
C GLU A 176 11.34 -9.02 -9.47
N GLY A 177 10.49 -9.88 -10.04
CA GLY A 177 10.77 -11.33 -10.13
C GLY A 177 9.89 -12.16 -9.20
N MET A 178 9.07 -11.53 -8.36
CA MET A 178 8.02 -12.20 -7.60
C MET A 178 6.64 -11.97 -8.22
N GLU A 179 5.74 -12.94 -8.07
CA GLU A 179 4.32 -12.76 -8.40
C GLU A 179 3.71 -11.70 -7.46
N PRO A 180 3.06 -10.65 -7.98
CA PRO A 180 2.50 -9.56 -7.17
C PRO A 180 1.24 -10.02 -6.41
N GLY A 181 0.86 -9.25 -5.37
CA GLY A 181 -0.40 -9.44 -4.66
C GLY A 181 -0.34 -10.29 -3.40
N TRP A 182 0.86 -10.71 -2.97
CA TRP A 182 1.04 -11.54 -1.77
C TRP A 182 1.81 -10.81 -0.68
N TRP A 183 1.52 -11.15 0.57
CA TRP A 183 2.38 -10.83 1.71
C TRP A 183 3.31 -12.01 1.96
N VAL A 184 4.61 -11.77 2.02
CA VAL A 184 5.61 -12.81 2.18
C VAL A 184 6.29 -12.72 3.52
N VAL A 185 6.49 -13.87 4.16
CA VAL A 185 7.41 -14.04 5.29
C VAL A 185 8.71 -14.59 4.71
N PHE A 186 9.81 -13.86 4.86
CA PHE A 186 11.05 -14.19 4.16
C PHE A 186 12.31 -13.84 4.94
N GLU A 187 13.41 -14.53 4.62
CA GLU A 187 14.79 -14.11 4.89
C GLU A 187 15.46 -13.67 3.58
N ALA A 188 16.17 -12.55 3.59
CA ALA A 188 16.95 -12.08 2.43
C ALA A 188 18.43 -12.40 2.59
N ARG A 189 19.07 -12.79 1.48
CA ARG A 189 20.47 -13.22 1.41
C ARG A 189 21.15 -12.65 0.18
N ARG A 190 22.46 -12.40 0.27
CA ARG A 190 23.31 -12.06 -0.89
C ARG A 190 23.60 -13.26 -1.77
N THR A 191 23.57 -14.46 -1.18
CA THR A 191 23.81 -15.74 -1.88
C THR A 191 22.61 -16.67 -1.75
N SER A 192 22.40 -17.55 -2.75
CA SER A 192 21.32 -18.54 -2.69
C SER A 192 21.51 -19.47 -1.50
N ALA A 193 20.41 -19.80 -0.82
CA ALA A 193 20.41 -20.83 0.22
C ALA A 193 20.88 -22.19 -0.34
N THR A 194 21.70 -22.89 0.43
CA THR A 194 22.18 -24.23 0.08
C THR A 194 21.12 -25.30 0.38
N GLY A 195 21.32 -26.53 -0.09
CA GLY A 195 20.40 -27.65 0.25
C GLY A 195 20.31 -27.88 1.77
N TYR A 196 21.42 -27.74 2.49
CA TYR A 196 21.44 -27.84 3.95
C TYR A 196 20.63 -26.72 4.62
N ASP A 197 20.74 -25.49 4.11
CA ASP A 197 19.95 -24.37 4.63
C ASP A 197 18.45 -24.60 4.40
N MET A 198 18.09 -25.09 3.21
CA MET A 198 16.70 -25.39 2.85
C MET A 198 16.08 -26.49 3.73
N ASP A 199 16.83 -27.56 4.03
CA ASP A 199 16.38 -28.60 4.97
C ASP A 199 16.08 -28.05 6.37
N TRP A 200 16.75 -26.96 6.76
CA TRP A 200 16.50 -26.29 8.03
C TRP A 200 15.27 -25.38 7.97
N TYR A 201 15.14 -24.52 6.95
CA TYR A 201 13.95 -23.67 6.78
C TYR A 201 12.67 -24.51 6.63
N GLN A 202 12.74 -25.64 5.92
CA GLN A 202 11.59 -26.51 5.65
C GLN A 202 11.03 -27.21 6.90
N ARG A 203 11.75 -27.19 8.03
CA ARG A 203 11.21 -27.65 9.32
C ARG A 203 10.12 -26.71 9.85
N GLY A 204 10.26 -25.41 9.59
CA GLY A 204 9.28 -24.38 9.99
C GLY A 204 8.33 -23.99 8.87
N PHE A 205 8.81 -24.07 7.64
CA PHE A 205 8.09 -23.70 6.44
C PHE A 205 8.20 -24.82 5.41
N PRO A 206 7.37 -25.88 5.48
CA PRO A 206 7.50 -27.05 4.61
C PRO A 206 7.52 -26.72 3.12
N ASP A 207 6.83 -25.65 2.71
CA ASP A 207 6.77 -25.17 1.33
C ASP A 207 7.78 -24.04 1.02
N ALA A 208 8.84 -23.90 1.83
CA ALA A 208 9.83 -22.85 1.64
C ALA A 208 10.52 -22.98 0.28
N ILE A 209 10.65 -21.85 -0.41
CA ILE A 209 11.29 -21.73 -1.72
C ILE A 209 12.31 -20.60 -1.73
N VAL A 210 13.28 -20.67 -2.63
CA VAL A 210 14.19 -19.56 -2.92
C VAL A 210 13.71 -18.84 -4.17
N VAL A 211 13.60 -17.52 -4.10
CA VAL A 211 13.31 -16.65 -5.24
C VAL A 211 14.39 -15.60 -5.35
N GLN A 212 14.97 -15.45 -6.55
CA GLN A 212 15.84 -14.31 -6.84
C GLN A 212 14.99 -13.14 -7.33
N ALA A 213 15.14 -11.97 -6.71
CA ALA A 213 14.36 -10.80 -7.08
C ALA A 213 15.11 -9.49 -6.84
N THR A 214 14.72 -8.43 -7.55
CA THR A 214 15.29 -7.09 -7.38
C THR A 214 14.39 -6.22 -6.52
N VAL A 215 14.95 -5.58 -5.50
CA VAL A 215 14.20 -4.76 -4.54
C VAL A 215 13.74 -3.45 -5.19
N ARG A 216 12.44 -3.14 -5.07
CA ARG A 216 11.80 -1.91 -5.59
C ARG A 216 11.34 -0.94 -4.50
N THR A 217 11.49 -1.32 -3.23
CA THR A 217 11.11 -0.49 -2.08
C THR A 217 12.34 0.04 -1.35
N SER A 218 12.19 1.18 -0.69
CA SER A 218 13.16 1.70 0.28
C SER A 218 12.95 1.17 1.70
N ASP A 219 11.95 0.30 1.90
CA ASP A 219 11.71 -0.31 3.20
C ASP A 219 12.95 -1.07 3.70
N PRO A 220 13.18 -1.10 5.03
CA PRO A 220 14.29 -1.82 5.61
C PRO A 220 14.14 -3.33 5.35
N ILE A 221 15.17 -3.94 4.77
CA ILE A 221 15.25 -5.39 4.56
C ILE A 221 16.50 -5.90 5.32
N PRO A 222 16.33 -6.78 6.32
CA PRO A 222 17.43 -7.46 6.98
C PRO A 222 18.05 -8.48 6.03
N VAL A 223 19.33 -8.30 5.69
CA VAL A 223 20.10 -9.24 4.86
C VAL A 223 20.98 -10.09 5.78
N TYR A 224 20.82 -11.41 5.71
CA TYR A 224 21.46 -12.37 6.61
C TYR A 224 22.98 -12.13 6.74
N GLU A 225 23.69 -12.01 5.62
CA GLU A 225 25.15 -11.84 5.63
C GLU A 225 25.59 -10.51 6.25
N ASP A 226 24.78 -9.45 6.13
CA ASP A 226 25.09 -8.14 6.73
C ASP A 226 24.88 -8.15 8.25
N ILE A 227 23.99 -9.04 8.74
CA ILE A 227 23.67 -9.18 10.17
C ILE A 227 24.67 -10.10 10.86
N VAL A 228 25.05 -11.21 10.21
CA VAL A 228 25.94 -12.23 10.78
C VAL A 228 27.42 -11.91 10.55
N GLY A 229 27.77 -11.23 9.45
CA GLY A 229 29.15 -10.82 9.14
C GLY A 229 29.69 -9.63 9.94
N GLY A 230 28.89 -9.03 10.83
CA GLY A 230 29.29 -7.94 11.71
C GLY A 230 29.94 -8.37 13.04
N PHE A 231 30.19 -9.67 13.23
CA PHE A 231 30.76 -10.25 14.45
C PHE A 231 32.24 -10.68 14.31
N ASP A 232 33.01 -9.98 13.47
CA ASP A 232 34.46 -10.13 13.37
C ASP A 232 35.21 -9.24 14.39
#